data_AF-A0AB36WVT8-F1
#
_entry.id   AF-A0AB36WVT8-F1
#
_cell.length_a   1.000
_cell.length_b   1.000
_cell.length_c   1.000
_cell.angle_alpha   90.00
_cell.angle_beta   90.00
_cell.angle_gamma   90.00
#
_symmetry.space_group_name_H-M   'P 1'
#
loop_
_entity.id
_entity.type
_entity.pdbx_description
1 polymer ?
#
loop_
_entity_poly.entity_id
_entity_poly.type
_entity_poly.pdbx_seq_one_letter_code
_entity_poly.pdbx_strand_id
1 'polypeptide(L)'
;MNFFSYVVLGGFSYAAGWAVRTYVLDKQPTPEQPYNLKHPAILAYLGAFFIIMLIVSWLLGRYALGHAAIDLPFIIVNSLVATFVYSFGLNPEKANYEVPD
;
A
#
# COMPACT_ATOMS: atom_id res chain seq x y z
N MET A 1 18.36 8.95 0.73
CA MET A 1 17.71 8.23 -0.38
C MET A 1 17.57 9.22 -1.51
N ASN A 2 17.92 8.82 -2.73
CA ASN A 2 17.68 9.65 -3.90
C ASN A 2 16.25 9.47 -4.39
N PHE A 3 15.80 10.34 -5.30
CA PHE A 3 14.47 10.27 -5.90
C PHE A 3 14.15 8.88 -6.49
N PHE A 4 15.14 8.27 -7.16
CA PHE A 4 14.98 6.95 -7.75
C PHE A 4 14.62 5.87 -6.70
N SER A 5 15.24 5.90 -5.52
CA SER A 5 14.89 4.96 -4.43
C SER A 5 13.43 5.08 -3.99
N TYR A 6 12.86 6.30 -3.99
CA TYR A 6 11.45 6.50 -3.69
C TYR A 6 10.53 5.98 -4.78
N VAL A 7 10.89 6.19 -6.06
CA VAL A 7 10.15 5.63 -7.19
C VAL A 7 10.11 4.11 -7.13
N VAL A 8 11.25 3.48 -6.84
CA VAL A 8 11.34 2.02 -6.68
C VAL A 8 10.49 1.53 -5.51
N LEU A 9 10.56 2.19 -4.35
CA LEU A 9 9.74 1.84 -3.18
C LEU A 9 8.24 1.99 -3.48
N GLY A 10 7.85 3.07 -4.16
CA GLY A 10 6.47 3.28 -4.61
C GLY A 10 6.03 2.19 -5.60
N GLY A 11 6.88 1.85 -6.57
CA GLY A 11 6.62 0.76 -7.52
C GLY A 11 6.39 -0.59 -6.83
N PHE A 12 7.23 -0.94 -5.86
CA PHE A 12 7.03 -2.15 -5.04
C PHE A 12 5.74 -2.08 -4.22
N SER A 13 5.43 -0.92 -3.64
CA SER A 13 4.19 -0.73 -2.88
C SER A 13 2.97 -0.94 -3.77
N TYR A 14 2.95 -0.35 -4.97
CA TYR A 14 1.89 -0.57 -5.95
C TYR A 14 1.78 -2.04 -6.36
N ALA A 15 2.90 -2.67 -6.72
CA ALA A 15 2.93 -4.07 -7.15
C ALA A 15 2.43 -5.04 -6.07
N ALA A 16 2.76 -4.77 -4.80
CA ALA A 16 2.24 -5.54 -3.67
C ALA A 16 0.71 -5.41 -3.56
N GLY A 17 0.16 -4.20 -3.72
CA GLY A 17 -1.30 -3.99 -3.69
C GLY A 17 -2.00 -4.70 -4.85
N TRP A 18 -1.42 -4.60 -6.05
CA TRP A 18 -1.89 -5.31 -7.23
C TRP A 18 -1.87 -6.83 -7.04
N ALA A 19 -0.80 -7.37 -6.46
CA ALA A 19 -0.70 -8.81 -6.19
C ALA A 19 -1.79 -9.27 -5.21
N VAL A 20 -2.05 -8.53 -4.14
CA VAL A 20 -3.14 -8.86 -3.20
C VAL A 20 -4.49 -8.83 -3.92
N ARG A 21 -4.74 -7.81 -4.75
CA ARG A 21 -5.96 -7.76 -5.57
C ARG A 21 -6.08 -9.00 -6.47
N THR A 22 -5.11 -9.24 -7.33
CA THR A 22 -5.19 -10.25 -8.39
C THR A 22 -5.19 -11.69 -7.85
N TYR A 23 -4.41 -11.96 -6.81
CA TYR A 23 -4.23 -13.32 -6.31
C TYR A 23 -5.11 -13.67 -5.11
N VAL A 24 -5.62 -12.67 -4.38
CA VAL A 24 -6.45 -12.89 -3.19
C VAL A 24 -7.87 -12.40 -3.42
N LEU A 25 -8.06 -11.10 -3.66
CA LEU A 25 -9.40 -10.49 -3.72
C LEU A 25 -10.20 -10.95 -4.95
N ASP A 26 -9.57 -11.01 -6.12
CA ASP A 26 -10.20 -11.43 -7.37
C ASP A 26 -10.51 -12.93 -7.43
N LYS A 27 -9.91 -13.74 -6.55
CA LYS A 27 -10.14 -15.18 -6.46
C LYS A 27 -11.20 -15.56 -5.42
N GLN A 28 -11.61 -14.63 -4.56
CA GLN A 28 -12.70 -14.87 -3.62
C GLN A 28 -14.05 -14.80 -4.35
N PRO A 29 -15.09 -15.48 -3.83
CA PRO A 29 -16.45 -15.29 -4.32
C PRO A 29 -16.79 -13.80 -4.33
N THR A 30 -17.57 -13.35 -5.31
CA THR A 30 -17.99 -11.95 -5.41
C THR A 30 -18.57 -11.52 -4.06
N PRO A 31 -17.96 -10.55 -3.37
CA PRO A 31 -18.40 -10.16 -2.04
C PRO A 31 -19.81 -9.57 -2.11
N GLU A 32 -20.63 -9.80 -1.08
CA GLU A 32 -21.99 -9.24 -0.99
C GLU A 32 -21.99 -7.70 -1.05
N GLN A 33 -20.91 -7.07 -0.59
CA GLN A 33 -20.66 -5.65 -0.78
C GLN A 33 -19.44 -5.43 -1.66
N PRO A 34 -19.52 -4.53 -2.66
CA PRO A 34 -18.37 -4.18 -3.47
C PRO A 34 -17.21 -3.74 -2.58
N TYR A 35 -16.00 -4.22 -2.89
CA TYR A 35 -14.80 -3.72 -2.23
C TYR A 35 -14.72 -2.21 -2.46
N ASN A 36 -14.62 -1.46 -1.39
CA ASN A 36 -14.40 -0.02 -1.39
C ASN A 36 -13.36 0.30 -0.32
N LEU A 37 -12.85 1.53 -0.29
CA LEU A 37 -11.82 1.94 0.67
C LEU A 37 -12.25 1.84 2.15
N LYS A 38 -13.56 1.71 2.42
CA LYS A 38 -14.12 1.50 3.77
C LYS A 38 -14.42 0.04 4.08
N HIS A 39 -14.26 -0.87 3.12
CA HIS A 39 -14.54 -2.28 3.32
C HIS A 39 -13.56 -2.87 4.36
N PRO A 40 -14.04 -3.60 5.39
CA PRO A 40 -13.20 -4.03 6.51
C PRO A 40 -12.00 -4.87 6.07
N ALA A 41 -12.16 -5.72 5.05
CA ALA A 41 -11.05 -6.47 4.47
C ALA A 41 -9.97 -5.56 3.85
N ILE A 42 -10.37 -4.52 3.12
CA ILE A 42 -9.44 -3.56 2.49
C ILE A 42 -8.71 -2.77 3.58
N LEU A 43 -9.44 -2.30 4.60
CA LEU A 43 -8.85 -1.62 5.76
C LEU A 43 -7.84 -2.50 6.50
N ALA A 44 -8.10 -3.80 6.62
CA ALA A 44 -7.17 -4.76 7.22
C ALA A 44 -5.87 -4.87 6.39
N TYR A 45 -5.96 -4.97 5.07
CA TYR A 45 -4.78 -5.01 4.20
C TYR A 45 -4.00 -3.68 4.21
N LEU A 46 -4.69 -2.54 4.20
CA LEU A 46 -4.05 -1.21 4.31
C LEU A 46 -3.35 -1.03 5.66
N GLY A 47 -4.01 -1.42 6.75
CA GLY A 47 -3.46 -1.35 8.11
C GLY A 47 -2.24 -2.26 8.28
N ALA A 48 -2.32 -3.51 7.81
CA ALA A 48 -1.20 -4.45 7.85
C ALA A 48 0.00 -3.93 7.04
N PHE A 49 -0.24 -3.44 5.82
CA PHE A 49 0.81 -2.88 4.99
C PHE A 49 1.45 -1.64 5.63
N PHE A 50 0.64 -0.75 6.25
CA PHE A 50 1.16 0.40 6.98
C PHE A 50 2.08 0.00 8.13
N ILE A 51 1.71 -1.01 8.93
CA ILE A 51 2.55 -1.51 10.03
C ILE A 51 3.89 -2.05 9.49
N ILE A 52 3.85 -2.83 8.42
CA ILE A 52 5.07 -3.32 7.75
C ILE A 52 5.93 -2.14 7.29
N MET A 53 5.32 -1.12 6.70
CA MET A 53 6.02 0.06 6.24
C MET A 53 6.62 0.90 7.36
N LEU A 54 6.05 0.92 8.57
CA LEU A 54 6.68 1.57 9.73
C LEU A 54 8.02 0.91 10.04
N ILE A 55 8.08 -0.43 9.99
CA ILE A 55 9.31 -1.20 10.23
C ILE A 55 10.30 -0.94 9.10
N VAL A 56 9.87 -1.02 7.84
CA VAL A 56 10.73 -0.77 6.67
C VAL A 56 11.27 0.66 6.69
N SER A 57 10.44 1.65 6.99
CA SER A 57 10.86 3.05 7.06
C SER A 57 11.83 3.29 8.22
N TRP A 58 11.65 2.62 9.36
CA TRP A 58 12.63 2.67 10.45
C TRP A 58 13.98 2.08 10.02
N LEU A 59 13.97 0.90 9.37
CA LEU A 59 15.18 0.26 8.85
C LEU A 59 15.87 1.15 7.79
N LEU A 60 15.12 1.77 6.88
CA LEU A 60 15.66 2.70 5.89
C LEU A 60 16.27 3.93 6.56
N GLY A 61 15.56 4.54 7.51
CA GLY A 61 16.05 5.69 8.28
C GLY A 61 17.37 5.37 8.97
N ARG A 62 17.44 4.21 9.64
CA ARG A 62 18.62 3.80 10.39
C ARG A 62 19.80 3.42 9.50
N TYR A 63 19.58 2.56 8.49
CA TYR A 63 20.65 1.89 7.75
C TYR A 63 20.93 2.48 6.37
N ALA A 64 19.93 3.07 5.71
CA ALA A 64 20.10 3.69 4.40
C ALA A 64 20.28 5.20 4.45
N LEU A 65 19.72 5.87 5.47
CA LEU A 65 19.78 7.33 5.63
C LEU A 65 20.71 7.81 6.74
N GLY A 66 21.16 6.91 7.62
CA GLY A 66 22.09 7.24 8.70
C GLY A 66 21.48 8.11 9.80
N HIS A 67 20.16 8.09 9.99
CA HIS A 67 19.52 8.79 11.09
C HIS A 67 20.07 8.26 12.42
N ALA A 68 20.62 9.17 13.24
CA ALA A 68 21.25 8.83 14.51
C ALA A 68 20.24 8.38 15.57
N ALA A 69 19.02 8.93 15.49
CA ALA A 69 17.90 8.63 16.37
C ALA A 69 16.68 8.15 15.56
N ILE A 70 15.63 7.71 16.26
CA ILE A 70 14.35 7.33 15.64
C ILE A 70 13.69 8.61 15.10
N ASP A 71 13.77 8.80 13.78
CA ASP A 71 13.11 9.89 13.07
C ASP A 71 11.63 9.53 12.82
N LEU A 72 10.80 9.81 13.83
CA LEU A 72 9.36 9.57 13.76
C LEU A 72 8.68 10.30 12.57
N PRO A 73 8.98 11.58 12.28
CA PRO A 73 8.45 12.25 11.09
C PRO A 73 8.72 11.48 9.80
N PHE A 74 9.97 11.07 9.55
CA PHE A 74 10.33 10.31 8.36
C PHE A 74 9.58 8.98 8.30
N ILE A 75 9.57 8.23 9.41
CA ILE A 75 8.96 6.90 9.48
C ILE A 75 7.46 6.98 9.18
N ILE A 76 6.76 7.91 9.82
CA ILE A 76 5.30 8.05 9.67
C ILE A 76 4.96 8.53 8.26
N VAL A 77 5.59 9.60 7.77
CA VAL A 77 5.27 10.17 6.46
C VAL A 77 5.61 9.19 5.34
N ASN A 78 6.79 8.57 5.37
CA ASN A 78 7.19 7.61 4.34
C ASN A 78 6.25 6.40 4.31
N SER A 79 5.81 5.92 5.48
CA SER A 79 4.86 4.82 5.56
C SER A 79 3.48 5.20 5.05
N LEU A 80 2.99 6.41 5.35
CA LEU A 80 1.71 6.91 4.84
C LEU A 80 1.72 6.99 3.31
N VAL A 81 2.79 7.55 2.73
CA VAL A 81 2.94 7.67 1.27
C VAL A 81 3.00 6.29 0.62
N ALA A 82 3.78 5.35 1.17
CA ALA A 82 3.85 4.00 0.64
C ALA A 82 2.49 3.28 0.72
N THR A 83 1.78 3.38 1.84
CA THR A 83 0.43 2.80 2.00
C THR A 83 -0.58 3.44 1.05
N PHE A 84 -0.48 4.74 0.80
CA PHE A 84 -1.31 5.41 -0.20
C PHE A 84 -1.06 4.86 -1.61
N VAL A 85 0.20 4.68 -2.01
CA VAL A 85 0.55 4.06 -3.30
C VAL A 85 0.06 2.60 -3.38
N TYR A 86 0.21 1.84 -2.31
CA TYR A 86 -0.31 0.48 -2.19
C TYR A 86 -1.84 0.42 -2.36
N SER A 87 -2.59 1.42 -1.87
CA SER A 87 -4.04 1.51 -2.04
C SER A 87 -4.47 1.59 -3.50
N PHE A 88 -3.69 2.27 -4.36
CA PHE A 88 -3.93 2.29 -5.80
C PHE A 88 -3.63 0.95 -6.48
N GLY A 89 -2.68 0.17 -5.96
CA GLY A 89 -2.45 -1.19 -6.45
C GLY A 89 -3.63 -2.11 -6.11
N LEU A 90 -4.14 -1.99 -4.88
CA LEU A 90 -5.33 -2.71 -4.42
C LEU A 90 -6.56 -2.39 -5.25
N ASN A 91 -6.68 -1.14 -5.73
CA ASN A 91 -7.78 -0.60 -6.55
C ASN A 91 -9.13 -1.32 -6.30
N PRO A 92 -9.71 -1.14 -5.09
CA PRO A 92 -10.87 -1.89 -4.63
C PRO A 92 -12.13 -1.55 -5.43
N GLU A 93 -12.21 -0.30 -5.90
CA GLU A 93 -13.26 0.18 -6.78
C GLU A 93 -12.94 -0.25 -8.21
N LYS A 94 -13.28 -1.50 -8.56
CA LYS A 94 -13.49 -1.83 -9.97
C LYS A 94 -14.60 -0.90 -10.46
N ALA A 95 -14.24 0.16 -11.17
CA ALA A 95 -15.20 0.90 -11.94
C ALA A 95 -15.77 -0.10 -12.96
N ASN A 96 -16.94 -0.66 -12.66
CA ASN A 96 -17.77 -1.31 -13.66
C ASN A 96 -18.18 -0.21 -14.64
N TYR A 97 -17.31 0.04 -15.62
CA TYR A 97 -17.70 0.70 -16.86
C TYR A 97 -18.50 -0.33 -17.66
N GLU A 98 -19.65 -0.73 -17.13
CA GLU A 98 -20.68 -1.38 -17.94
C GLU A 98 -21.09 -0.32 -18.96
N VAL A 99 -20.51 -0.44 -20.16
CA VAL A 99 -20.95 0.31 -21.32
C VAL A 99 -22.32 -0.27 -21.67
N PRO A 100 -23.38 0.56 -21.83
CA PRO A 100 -24.67 0.06 -22.29
C PRO A 100 -24.50 -0.68 -23.62
N ASP A 101 -25.18 -1.83 -23.78
CA ASP A 101 -25.25 -2.56 -25.05
C ASP A 101 -25.68 -1.66 -26.23
#